data_AF-A0A512L4T3-F1
#
_entry.id   AF-A0A512L4T3-F1
#
_cell.length_a   1.000
_cell.length_b   1.000
_cell.length_c   1.000
_cell.angle_alpha   90.00
_cell.angle_beta   90.00
_cell.angle_gamma   90.00
#
_symmetry.space_group_name_H-M   'P 1'
#
loop_
_entity.id
_entity.type
_entity.pdbx_description
1 polymer ?
#
loop_
_entity_poly.entity_id
_entity_poly.type
_entity_poly.pdbx_seq_one_letter_code
_entity_poly.pdbx_strand_id
1 'polypeptide(L)'
;MGYKRKARILFLGGLHPVPPNLAAHYANRLGAGWMEARAAVLPGVAGDVPVLSDSAVAWADLLVTLDAVANAARPPLRPGLQHRHYPFEPLPDVADKPAWTALAVCIRERVEGMTGGMRLMQRASLDDDGL
;
A
#
# COMPACT_ATOMS: atom_id res chain seq x y z
N MET A 1 -5.48 -20.82 -5.92
CA MET A 1 -5.64 -20.01 -7.16
C MET A 1 -4.50 -18.98 -7.34
N GLY A 2 -3.50 -19.28 -8.17
CA GLY A 2 -2.47 -18.32 -8.55
C GLY A 2 -3.09 -17.11 -9.27
N TYR A 3 -2.60 -15.91 -8.96
CA TYR A 3 -3.04 -14.67 -9.58
C TYR A 3 -2.96 -14.74 -11.12
N LYS A 4 -4.09 -14.97 -11.81
CA LYS A 4 -4.19 -14.93 -13.30
C LYS A 4 -3.85 -13.53 -13.87
N ARG A 5 -3.85 -12.52 -13.01
CA ARG A 5 -3.52 -11.11 -13.27
C ARG A 5 -2.64 -10.59 -12.14
N LYS A 6 -1.79 -9.59 -12.38
CA LYS A 6 -0.98 -8.96 -11.31
C LYS A 6 -1.86 -8.55 -10.11
N ALA A 7 -1.39 -8.80 -8.89
CA ALA A 7 -2.05 -8.31 -7.67
C ALA A 7 -2.01 -6.78 -7.63
N ARG A 8 -3.15 -6.14 -7.37
CA ARG A 8 -3.26 -4.66 -7.42
C ARG A 8 -3.36 -4.08 -6.02
N ILE A 9 -2.38 -3.27 -5.65
CA ILE A 9 -2.28 -2.68 -4.30
C ILE A 9 -2.45 -1.17 -4.39
N LEU A 10 -3.32 -0.59 -3.57
CA LEU A 10 -3.47 0.85 -3.41
C LEU A 10 -3.02 1.26 -2.01
N PHE A 11 -1.99 2.08 -1.92
CA PHE A 11 -1.54 2.71 -0.68
C PHE A 11 -2.20 4.07 -0.51
N LEU A 12 -2.86 4.29 0.62
CA LEU A 12 -3.59 5.53 0.94
C LEU A 12 -2.98 6.22 2.15
N GLY A 13 -2.60 7.49 1.98
CA GLY A 13 -2.20 8.40 3.07
C GLY A 13 -3.18 9.57 3.23
N GLY A 14 -3.42 9.99 4.46
CA GLY A 14 -4.27 11.12 4.83
C GLY A 14 -3.50 12.30 5.41
N LEU A 15 -2.23 12.11 5.82
CA LEU A 15 -1.43 13.17 6.44
C LEU A 15 -0.35 13.76 5.53
N HIS A 16 0.28 12.95 4.68
CA HIS A 16 1.39 13.38 3.84
C HIS A 16 1.55 12.48 2.61
N PRO A 17 2.01 12.99 1.45
CA PRO A 17 2.14 12.20 0.23
C PRO A 17 3.32 11.22 0.24
N VAL A 18 4.36 11.47 1.03
CA VAL A 18 5.61 10.68 0.98
C VAL A 18 5.40 9.21 1.36
N PRO A 19 4.75 8.85 2.49
CA PRO A 19 4.56 7.45 2.85
C PRO A 19 3.86 6.59 1.77
N PRO A 20 2.68 6.98 1.22
CA PRO A 20 2.04 6.17 0.19
C PRO A 20 2.85 6.12 -1.11
N ASN A 21 3.54 7.21 -1.49
CA ASN A 21 4.38 7.22 -2.68
C ASN A 21 5.58 6.27 -2.55
N LEU A 22 6.30 6.32 -1.43
CA LEU A 22 7.43 5.42 -1.17
C LEU A 22 6.98 3.97 -1.08
N ALA A 23 5.86 3.69 -0.43
CA ALA A 23 5.33 2.33 -0.31
C ALA A 23 5.01 1.74 -1.69
N ALA A 24 4.34 2.52 -2.57
CA ALA A 24 4.06 2.12 -3.93
C ALA A 24 5.35 1.91 -4.75
N HIS A 25 6.34 2.80 -4.59
CA HIS A 25 7.64 2.66 -5.25
C HIS A 25 8.35 1.34 -4.87
N TYR A 26 8.46 1.05 -3.57
CA TYR A 26 9.11 -0.19 -3.12
C TYR A 26 8.33 -1.44 -3.52
N ALA A 27 7.01 -1.43 -3.43
CA ALA A 27 6.17 -2.57 -3.83
C ALA A 27 6.36 -2.89 -5.32
N ASN A 28 6.33 -1.87 -6.18
CA ASN A 28 6.60 -2.04 -7.61
C ASN A 28 8.03 -2.55 -7.85
N ARG A 29 9.04 -2.04 -7.13
CA ARG A 29 10.42 -2.51 -7.29
C ARG A 29 10.61 -3.98 -6.89
N LEU A 30 9.95 -4.42 -5.82
CA LEU A 30 10.06 -5.80 -5.30
C LEU A 30 9.18 -6.79 -6.06
N GLY A 31 8.08 -6.32 -6.63
CA GLY A 31 7.00 -7.17 -7.12
C GLY A 31 6.58 -6.95 -8.57
N ALA A 32 7.29 -6.12 -9.36
CA ALA A 32 6.90 -5.72 -10.72
C ALA A 32 6.41 -6.86 -11.64
N GLY A 33 6.94 -8.08 -11.49
CA GLY A 33 6.53 -9.23 -12.29
C GLY A 33 5.13 -9.77 -11.97
N TRP A 34 4.61 -9.54 -10.76
CA TRP A 34 3.40 -10.20 -10.26
C TRP A 34 2.45 -9.29 -9.48
N MET A 35 2.83 -8.04 -9.21
CA MET A 35 1.96 -7.02 -8.63
C MET A 35 2.15 -5.67 -9.33
N GLU A 36 1.16 -4.81 -9.14
CA GLU A 36 1.18 -3.39 -9.49
C GLU A 36 0.70 -2.62 -8.26
N ALA A 37 1.43 -1.58 -7.86
CA ALA A 37 1.09 -0.73 -6.74
C ALA A 37 0.85 0.71 -7.19
N ARG A 38 -0.15 1.36 -6.59
CA ARG A 38 -0.47 2.78 -6.77
C ARG A 38 -0.52 3.48 -5.42
N ALA A 39 -0.23 4.77 -5.44
CA ALA A 39 -0.37 5.66 -4.30
C ALA A 39 -1.58 6.58 -4.51
N ALA A 40 -2.28 6.90 -3.44
CA ALA A 40 -3.29 7.93 -3.39
C ALA A 40 -3.23 8.68 -2.06
N VAL A 41 -3.75 9.90 -2.05
CA VAL A 41 -3.93 10.70 -0.83
C VAL A 41 -5.37 11.16 -0.66
N LEU A 42 -5.75 11.54 0.56
CA LEU A 42 -7.04 12.21 0.80
C LEU A 42 -7.06 13.63 0.22
N PRO A 43 -8.25 14.18 -0.09
CA PRO A 43 -8.39 15.58 -0.47
C PRO A 43 -7.74 16.53 0.55
N GLY A 44 -7.02 17.54 0.06
CA GLY A 44 -6.35 18.54 0.90
C GLY A 44 -4.90 18.22 1.29
N VAL A 45 -4.41 17.01 0.99
CA VAL A 45 -2.98 16.68 1.12
C VAL A 45 -2.22 17.27 -0.07
N ALA A 46 -1.25 18.14 0.19
CA ALA A 46 -0.43 18.76 -0.86
C ALA A 46 0.61 17.79 -1.46
N GLY A 47 0.91 17.95 -2.75
CA GLY A 47 1.95 17.19 -3.46
C GLY A 47 1.46 16.58 -4.78
N ASP A 48 2.31 15.78 -5.41
CA ASP A 48 2.06 15.19 -6.74
C ASP A 48 1.36 13.82 -6.71
N VAL A 49 1.07 13.30 -5.52
CA VAL A 49 0.35 12.02 -5.38
C VAL A 49 -1.13 12.26 -5.70
N PRO A 50 -1.75 11.46 -6.59
CA PRO A 50 -3.14 11.65 -6.95
C PRO A 50 -4.09 11.56 -5.75
N VAL A 51 -5.13 12.38 -5.77
CA VAL A 51 -6.23 12.25 -4.80
C VAL A 51 -6.98 10.95 -5.03
N LEU A 52 -7.40 10.30 -3.93
CA LEU A 52 -8.18 9.07 -3.96
C LEU A 52 -9.44 9.24 -4.82
N SER A 53 -9.66 8.30 -5.72
CA SER A 53 -10.84 8.25 -6.59
C SER A 53 -11.50 6.87 -6.54
N ASP A 54 -12.79 6.82 -6.85
CA ASP A 54 -13.55 5.56 -6.91
C ASP A 54 -12.95 4.57 -7.92
N SER A 55 -12.41 5.07 -9.03
CA SER A 55 -11.75 4.24 -10.04
C SER A 55 -10.45 3.61 -9.53
N ALA A 56 -9.67 4.33 -8.70
CA ALA A 56 -8.49 3.80 -8.05
C ALA A 56 -8.87 2.70 -7.04
N VAL A 57 -9.93 2.94 -6.26
CA VAL A 57 -10.47 1.95 -5.32
C VAL A 57 -10.93 0.71 -6.07
N ALA A 58 -11.77 0.87 -7.11
CA ALA A 58 -12.33 -0.20 -7.95
C ALA A 58 -11.26 -1.04 -8.66
N TRP A 59 -10.10 -0.45 -8.95
CA TRP A 59 -8.97 -1.16 -9.54
C TRP A 59 -8.24 -2.08 -8.55
N ALA A 60 -8.14 -1.70 -7.28
CA ALA A 60 -7.31 -2.38 -6.27
C ALA A 60 -7.91 -3.70 -5.78
N ASP A 61 -7.08 -4.72 -5.56
CA ASP A 61 -7.43 -5.95 -4.84
C ASP A 61 -7.14 -5.81 -3.34
N LEU A 62 -6.17 -4.95 -2.98
CA LEU A 62 -5.76 -4.64 -1.62
C LEU A 62 -5.65 -3.12 -1.42
N LEU A 63 -6.35 -2.59 -0.42
CA LEU A 63 -6.19 -1.23 0.07
C LEU A 63 -5.33 -1.24 1.34
N VAL A 64 -4.29 -0.41 1.39
CA VAL A 64 -3.41 -0.26 2.56
C VAL A 64 -3.45 1.19 3.05
N THR A 65 -3.99 1.41 4.24
CA THR A 65 -4.03 2.75 4.87
C THR A 65 -2.80 2.97 5.74
N LEU A 66 -2.12 4.11 5.56
CA LEU A 66 -0.78 4.37 6.12
C LEU A 66 -0.73 5.36 7.27
N ASP A 67 -1.88 5.92 7.63
CA ASP A 67 -2.05 6.77 8.79
C ASP A 67 -3.50 6.67 9.31
N ALA A 68 -3.73 7.15 10.52
CA ALA A 68 -5.03 7.08 11.18
C ALA A 68 -6.10 7.84 10.41
N VAL A 69 -5.75 8.96 9.77
CA VAL A 69 -6.68 9.78 8.97
C VAL A 69 -7.16 9.02 7.74
N ALA A 70 -6.25 8.39 6.99
CA ALA A 70 -6.59 7.49 5.89
C ALA A 70 -7.43 6.30 6.32
N ASN A 71 -7.16 5.74 7.51
CA ASN A 71 -7.92 4.62 8.04
C ASN A 71 -9.36 5.04 8.43
N ALA A 72 -9.53 6.21 9.02
CA ALA A 72 -10.84 6.75 9.37
C ALA A 72 -11.67 7.12 8.13
N ALA A 73 -11.02 7.71 7.11
CA ALA A 73 -11.65 8.10 5.85
C ALA A 73 -11.71 6.97 4.80
N ARG A 74 -11.48 5.72 5.22
CA ARG A 74 -11.41 4.57 4.31
C ARG A 74 -12.73 4.41 3.53
N PRO A 75 -12.66 4.22 2.20
CA PRO A 75 -13.86 3.94 1.40
C PRO A 75 -14.51 2.61 1.80
N PRO A 76 -15.81 2.42 1.50
CA PRO A 76 -16.49 1.14 1.73
C PRO A 76 -15.76 -0.05 1.07
N LEU A 77 -15.60 -1.13 1.82
CA LEU A 77 -14.94 -2.34 1.33
C LEU A 77 -15.92 -3.17 0.50
N ARG A 78 -15.78 -3.09 -0.82
CA ARG A 78 -16.53 -3.96 -1.73
C ARG A 78 -16.07 -5.41 -1.61
N PRO A 79 -16.91 -6.40 -2.02
CA PRO A 79 -16.50 -7.79 -2.09
C PRO A 79 -15.18 -7.98 -2.87
N GLY A 80 -14.25 -8.74 -2.30
CA GLY A 80 -12.94 -9.01 -2.89
C GLY A 80 -11.87 -7.93 -2.67
N LEU A 81 -12.23 -6.72 -2.19
CA LEU A 81 -11.24 -5.74 -1.76
C LEU A 81 -10.78 -6.07 -0.33
N GLN A 82 -9.53 -6.48 -0.19
CA GLN A 82 -8.90 -6.63 1.12
C GLN A 82 -8.46 -5.27 1.66
N HIS A 83 -8.39 -5.14 2.98
CA HIS A 83 -7.89 -3.95 3.64
C HIS A 83 -6.85 -4.31 4.71
N ARG A 84 -5.79 -3.49 4.78
CA ARG A 84 -4.79 -3.52 5.84
C ARG A 84 -4.46 -2.11 6.30
N HIS A 85 -4.10 -1.97 7.57
CA HIS A 85 -3.69 -0.70 8.15
C HIS A 85 -2.27 -0.83 8.73
N TYR A 86 -1.37 0.04 8.27
CA TYR A 86 0.04 0.09 8.71
C TYR A 86 0.42 1.55 8.97
N PRO A 87 0.11 2.09 10.15
CA PRO A 87 0.38 3.49 10.45
C PRO A 87 1.88 3.76 10.55
N PHE A 88 2.30 4.91 10.05
CA PHE A 88 3.67 5.43 10.12
C PHE A 88 3.77 6.74 10.92
N GLU A 89 2.78 6.98 11.78
CA GLU A 89 2.72 8.14 12.67
C GLU A 89 3.56 7.92 13.95
N PRO A 90 4.08 9.01 14.54
CA PRO A 90 4.02 10.39 14.05
C PRO A 90 4.94 10.61 12.85
N LEU A 91 4.53 11.51 11.95
CA LEU A 91 5.41 11.93 10.85
C LEU A 91 6.52 12.84 11.41
N PRO A 92 7.77 12.69 10.92
CA PRO A 92 8.87 13.56 11.32
C PRO A 92 8.62 15.03 10.96
N ASP A 93 9.29 15.91 11.67
CA ASP A 93 9.39 17.32 11.28
C ASP A 93 10.03 17.43 9.87
N VAL A 94 9.58 18.40 9.07
CA VAL A 94 10.06 18.60 7.70
C VAL A 94 11.57 18.89 7.65
N ALA A 95 12.13 19.49 8.69
CA ALA A 95 13.56 19.78 8.78
C ALA A 95 14.41 18.55 9.18
N ASP A 96 13.81 17.50 9.76
CA ASP A 96 14.52 16.34 10.30
C ASP A 96 14.77 15.26 9.23
N LYS A 97 15.73 15.53 8.34
CA LYS A 97 16.14 14.60 7.27
C LYS A 97 16.55 13.20 7.78
N PRO A 98 17.31 13.05 8.89
CA PRO A 98 17.59 11.74 9.45
C PRO A 98 16.33 10.95 9.82
N ALA A 99 15.35 11.59 10.47
CA ALA A 99 14.09 10.91 10.82
C ALA A 99 13.28 10.51 9.58
N TRP A 100 13.26 11.35 8.53
CA TRP A 100 12.66 10.96 7.24
C TRP A 100 13.37 9.78 6.57
N THR A 101 14.69 9.68 6.72
CA THR A 101 15.47 8.54 6.22
C THR A 101 15.11 7.26 6.98
N ALA A 102 15.01 7.34 8.31
CA ALA A 102 14.59 6.21 9.15
C ALA A 102 13.16 5.77 8.80
N LEU A 103 12.25 6.71 8.59
CA LEU A 103 10.88 6.43 8.15
C LEU A 103 10.86 5.68 6.81
N ALA A 104 11.65 6.11 5.83
CA ALA A 104 11.75 5.45 4.54
C ALA A 104 12.23 3.99 4.67
N VAL A 105 13.17 3.71 5.59
CA VAL A 105 13.62 2.35 5.91
C VAL A 105 12.47 1.53 6.50
N CYS A 106 11.75 2.07 7.49
CA CYS A 106 10.61 1.38 8.10
C CYS A 106 9.50 1.06 7.07
N ILE A 107 9.22 2.01 6.16
CA ILE A 107 8.27 1.79 5.06
C ILE A 107 8.75 0.65 4.15
N ARG A 108 10.03 0.65 3.78
CA ARG A 108 10.61 -0.41 2.94
C ARG A 108 10.46 -1.78 3.60
N GLU A 109 10.90 -1.93 4.85
CA GLU A 109 10.84 -3.19 5.59
C GLU A 109 9.40 -3.70 5.73
N ARG A 110 8.45 -2.80 5.97
CA ARG A 110 7.02 -3.14 6.03
C ARG A 110 6.52 -3.68 4.70
N VAL A 111 6.86 -3.01 3.60
CA VAL A 111 6.46 -3.42 2.24
C VAL A 111 7.12 -4.74 1.85
N GLU A 112 8.38 -4.96 2.22
CA GLU A 112 9.09 -6.24 2.04
C GLU A 112 8.37 -7.38 2.77
N GLY A 113 8.06 -7.19 4.06
CA GLY A 113 7.33 -8.19 4.84
C GLY A 113 5.94 -8.50 4.29
N MET A 114 5.20 -7.46 3.88
CA MET A 114 3.88 -7.62 3.26
C MET A 114 3.96 -8.40 1.95
N THR A 115 4.88 -8.02 1.07
CA THR A 115 5.11 -8.63 -0.24
C THR A 115 5.55 -10.08 -0.11
N GLY A 116 6.46 -10.37 0.83
CA GLY A 116 6.89 -11.73 1.16
C GLY A 116 5.73 -12.60 1.66
N GLY A 117 4.93 -12.08 2.59
CA GLY A 117 3.75 -12.79 3.10
C GLY A 117 2.71 -13.08 2.02
N MET A 118 2.42 -12.11 1.15
CA MET A 118 1.50 -12.30 0.02
C MET A 118 1.98 -13.41 -0.94
N ARG A 119 3.29 -13.50 -1.19
CA ARG A 119 3.87 -14.52 -2.06
C ARG A 119 3.83 -15.91 -1.45
N LEU A 120 4.01 -16.03 -0.14
CA LEU A 120 3.86 -17.29 0.58
C LEU A 120 2.43 -17.81 0.54
N MET A 121 1.44 -16.92 0.77
CA MET A 121 0.02 -17.29 0.67
C MET A 121 -0.35 -17.72 -0.74
N GLN A 122 0.15 -17.03 -1.78
CA GLN A 122 -0.11 -17.43 -3.17
C GLN A 122 0.39 -18.84 -3.47
N ARG A 123 1.57 -19.22 -2.95
CA ARG A 123 2.13 -20.57 -3.12
C ARG A 123 1.28 -21.62 -2.41
N ALA A 124 0.93 -21.40 -1.15
CA ALA A 124 0.08 -22.32 -0.40
C ALA A 124 -1.28 -22.54 -1.08
N SER A 125 -1.89 -21.48 -1.60
CA SER A 125 -3.15 -21.59 -2.35
C SER A 125 -3.02 -22.25 -3.73
N LEU A 126 -1.81 -22.43 -4.28
CA LEU A 126 -1.59 -23.18 -5.52
C LEU A 126 -1.42 -24.68 -5.23
N ASP A 127 -0.79 -25.01 -4.10
CA ASP A 127 -0.53 -26.39 -3.70
C ASP A 127 -1.83 -27.11 -3.24
N ASP A 128 -2.81 -26.37 -2.71
CA ASP A 128 -4.10 -26.91 -2.21
C ASP A 128 -5.12 -27.22 -3.34
N ASP A 129 -4.97 -26.59 -4.52
CA ASP A 129 -5.81 -26.83 -5.71
C ASP A 129 -5.31 -28.03 -6.56
N GLY A 130 -4.27 -28.74 -6.09
CA GLY A 130 -3.56 -29.82 -6.79
C GLY A 130 -3.83 -31.24 -6.29
N LEU A 131 -4.83 -31.44 -5.41
CA LEU A 131 -5.27 -32.74 -4.89
C LEU A 131 -6.66 -33.14 -5.40
#